data_AF-A0A972LBW0-F1
#
_entry.id   AF-A0A972LBW0-F1
#
_cell.length_a   1.000
_cell.length_b   1.000
_cell.length_c   1.000
_cell.angle_alpha   90.00
_cell.angle_beta   90.00
_cell.angle_gamma   90.00
#
_symmetry.space_group_name_H-M   'P 1'
#
loop_
_entity.id
_entity.type
_entity.pdbx_description
1 polymer ?
#
loop_
_entity_poly.entity_id
_entity_poly.type
_entity_poly.pdbx_seq_one_letter_code
_entity_poly.pdbx_strand_id
1 'polypeptide(L)'
;MPQYCCPRCQQQTIPLKEKYKTSYWFLTQCANCSSTISANPIILAIVDVVYVWVAVTFCSMVYFQQSLIPILYLIVVWLILDFLNVHYMALSIVKSGPPRSKEPADS
;
A
#
# COMPACT_ATOMS: atom_id res chain seq x y z
N MET A 1 -7.36 -10.74 -12.98
CA MET A 1 -6.91 -10.12 -11.71
C MET A 1 -6.64 -8.65 -12.00
N PRO A 2 -7.10 -7.70 -11.17
CA PRO A 2 -6.85 -6.29 -11.41
C PRO A 2 -5.33 -6.01 -11.43
N GLN A 3 -4.89 -5.30 -12.45
CA GLN A 3 -3.51 -4.88 -12.65
C GLN A 3 -3.43 -3.35 -12.48
N TYR A 4 -2.40 -2.87 -11.81
CA TYR A 4 -2.19 -1.45 -11.55
C TYR A 4 -1.14 -0.88 -12.50
N CYS A 5 -1.35 0.38 -12.90
CA CYS A 5 -0.45 1.11 -13.77
C CYS A 5 0.83 1.47 -13.03
N CYS A 6 1.97 1.23 -13.67
CA CYS A 6 3.24 1.75 -13.21
C CYS A 6 3.26 3.30 -13.32
N PRO A 7 3.65 4.05 -12.29
CA PRO A 7 3.72 5.52 -12.34
C PRO A 7 4.76 6.05 -13.35
N ARG A 8 5.67 5.20 -13.86
CA ARG A 8 6.71 5.59 -14.83
C ARG A 8 6.34 5.25 -16.27
N CYS A 9 6.08 3.98 -16.57
CA CYS A 9 5.79 3.53 -17.94
C CYS A 9 4.29 3.46 -18.25
N GLN A 10 3.43 3.74 -17.27
CA GLN A 10 1.96 3.72 -17.36
C GLN A 10 1.34 2.40 -17.82
N GLN A 11 2.14 1.36 -18.01
CA GLN A 11 1.65 0.03 -18.36
C GLN A 11 1.12 -0.71 -17.13
N GLN A 12 0.02 -1.43 -17.33
CA GLN A 12 -0.60 -2.32 -16.34
C GLN A 12 0.27 -3.56 -16.16
N THR A 13 1.23 -3.47 -15.25
CA THR A 13 2.22 -4.53 -15.03
C THR A 13 2.27 -5.02 -13.59
N ILE A 14 1.63 -4.30 -12.66
CA ILE A 14 1.72 -4.59 -11.23
C ILE A 14 0.47 -5.38 -10.81
N PRO A 15 0.58 -6.65 -10.43
CA PRO A 15 -0.56 -7.41 -9.93
C PRO A 15 -0.99 -6.91 -8.54
N LEU A 16 -2.27 -7.04 -8.20
CA LEU A 16 -2.81 -6.68 -6.88
C LEU A 16 -2.01 -7.24 -5.70
N LYS A 17 -1.50 -8.48 -5.82
CA LYS A 17 -0.68 -9.12 -4.77
C LYS A 17 0.60 -8.33 -4.50
N GLU A 18 1.24 -7.78 -5.52
CA GLU A 18 2.43 -6.94 -5.36
C GLU A 18 2.06 -5.56 -4.84
N LYS A 19 0.94 -4.99 -5.30
CA LYS A 19 0.43 -3.74 -4.71
C LYS A 19 0.20 -3.89 -3.21
N TYR A 20 -0.42 -4.99 -2.78
CA TYR A 20 -0.64 -5.27 -1.36
C TYR A 20 0.69 -5.30 -0.59
N LYS A 21 1.71 -5.96 -1.12
CA LYS A 21 3.06 -5.95 -0.52
C LYS A 21 3.62 -4.52 -0.42
N THR A 22 3.45 -3.70 -1.45
CA THR A 22 3.94 -2.31 -1.39
C THR A 22 3.27 -1.48 -0.30
N SER A 23 2.05 -1.82 0.11
CA SER A 23 1.37 -1.22 1.27
C SER A 23 1.94 -1.63 2.63
N TYR A 24 2.91 -2.56 2.67
CA TYR A 24 3.65 -2.96 3.87
C TYR A 24 5.14 -2.66 3.76
N TRP A 25 5.50 -1.51 3.17
CA TRP A 25 6.89 -1.07 2.97
C TRP A 25 7.75 -1.97 2.08
N PHE A 26 7.19 -2.97 1.41
CA PHE A 26 7.96 -3.76 0.45
C PHE A 26 8.16 -3.01 -0.86
N LEU A 27 9.29 -3.30 -1.49
CA LEU A 27 9.62 -2.84 -2.82
C LEU A 27 9.13 -3.86 -3.84
N THR A 28 8.52 -3.39 -4.92
CA THR A 28 8.30 -4.22 -6.12
C THR A 28 9.05 -3.64 -7.32
N GLN A 29 9.31 -4.46 -8.32
CA GLN A 29 9.93 -4.04 -9.58
C GLN A 29 8.91 -4.15 -10.71
N CYS A 30 8.84 -3.11 -11.56
CA CYS A 30 8.04 -3.19 -12.76
C CYS A 30 8.66 -4.19 -13.74
N ALA A 31 7.88 -5.18 -14.20
CA ALA A 31 8.33 -6.18 -15.17
C ALA A 31 8.77 -5.58 -16.52
N ASN A 32 8.24 -4.41 -16.90
CA ASN A 32 8.56 -3.77 -18.17
C ASN A 32 9.74 -2.79 -18.09
N CYS A 33 9.69 -1.80 -17.19
CA CYS A 33 10.71 -0.75 -17.11
C CYS A 33 11.77 -0.96 -16.01
N SER A 34 11.71 -2.09 -15.31
CA SER A 34 12.62 -2.46 -14.21
C SER A 34 12.77 -1.39 -13.12
N SER A 35 11.85 -0.43 -13.03
CA SER A 35 11.84 0.57 -11.96
C SER A 35 11.39 -0.07 -10.66
N THR A 36 12.06 0.29 -9.57
CA THR A 36 11.63 -0.06 -8.22
C THR A 36 10.53 0.89 -7.78
N ILE A 37 9.39 0.32 -7.42
CA ILE A 37 8.17 1.02 -7.04
C ILE A 37 7.82 0.63 -5.61
N SER A 38 7.37 1.59 -4.83
CA SER A 38 6.81 1.38 -3.50
C SER A 38 5.48 2.13 -3.38
N ALA A 39 4.79 1.93 -2.27
CA ALA A 39 3.81 2.91 -1.82
C ALA A 39 4.48 4.25 -1.51
N ASN A 40 3.72 5.34 -1.60
CA ASN A 40 4.18 6.66 -1.19
C ASN A 40 4.60 6.62 0.30
N PRO A 41 5.87 6.88 0.63
CA PRO A 41 6.39 6.70 1.98
C PRO A 41 5.75 7.64 2.99
N ILE A 42 5.34 8.86 2.58
CA ILE A 42 4.69 9.83 3.48
C ILE A 42 3.29 9.34 3.85
N ILE A 43 2.51 8.93 2.84
CA ILE A 43 1.15 8.42 3.07
C ILE A 43 1.19 7.16 3.93
N LEU A 44 2.12 6.25 3.61
CA LEU A 44 2.30 5.00 4.34
C LEU A 44 2.71 5.25 5.80
N ALA A 45 3.61 6.21 6.08
CA ALA A 45 3.96 6.57 7.45
C ALA A 45 2.77 7.13 8.25
N ILE A 46 1.93 7.96 7.62
CA ILE A 46 0.71 8.48 8.27
C ILE A 46 -0.24 7.34 8.60
N VAL A 47 -0.45 6.43 7.64
CA VAL A 47 -1.33 5.26 7.82
C VAL A 47 -0.82 4.37 8.96
N ASP A 48 0.49 4.10 9.03
CA ASP A 48 1.09 3.32 10.11
C ASP A 48 0.87 3.95 11.49
N VAL A 49 1.02 5.27 11.61
CA VAL A 49 0.73 5.97 12.87
C VAL A 49 -0.74 5.80 13.26
N VAL A 50 -1.66 5.87 12.29
CA VAL A 50 -3.09 5.63 12.54
C VAL A 50 -3.34 4.19 12.98
N TYR A 51 -2.67 3.19 12.40
CA TYR A 51 -2.77 1.80 12.83
C TYR A 51 -2.34 1.61 14.29
N VAL A 52 -1.18 2.15 14.66
CA VAL A 52 -0.68 2.09 16.04
C VAL A 52 -1.63 2.82 16.99
N TRP A 53 -2.11 4.00 16.60
CA TRP A 53 -3.06 4.78 17.39
C TRP A 53 -4.35 4.00 17.66
N VAL A 54 -4.93 3.37 16.64
CA VAL A 54 -6.13 2.54 16.76
C VAL A 54 -5.87 1.34 17.65
N ALA A 55 -4.76 0.62 17.45
CA ALA A 55 -4.39 -0.51 18.29
C ALA A 55 -4.29 -0.10 19.77
N VAL A 56 -3.56 0.98 20.07
CA VAL A 56 -3.36 1.48 21.43
C VAL A 56 -4.69 1.93 22.05
N THR A 57 -5.54 2.63 21.30
CA THR A 57 -6.84 3.12 21.78
C THR A 57 -7.75 1.95 22.17
N PHE A 58 -7.91 0.96 21.30
CA PHE A 58 -8.79 -0.18 21.58
C PHE A 58 -8.20 -1.11 22.64
N CYS A 59 -6.88 -1.35 22.67
CA CYS A 59 -6.24 -2.08 23.76
C CYS A 59 -6.45 -1.39 25.11
N SER A 60 -6.34 -0.06 25.15
CA SER A 60 -6.61 0.73 26.37
C SER A 60 -8.08 0.58 26.78
N MET A 61 -9.03 0.64 25.84
CA MET A 61 -10.45 0.43 26.14
C MET A 61 -10.74 -0.96 26.70
N VAL A 62 -10.14 -2.02 26.16
CA VAL A 62 -10.28 -3.39 26.70
C VAL A 62 -9.77 -3.43 28.14
N TYR A 63 -8.61 -2.83 28.41
CA TYR A 63 -8.02 -2.78 29.74
C TYR A 63 -8.91 -2.03 30.76
N PHE A 64 -9.46 -0.87 30.38
CA PHE A 64 -10.29 -0.07 31.31
C PHE A 64 -11.71 -0.58 31.47
N GLN A 65 -12.36 -1.08 30.40
CA GLN A 65 -13.73 -1.57 30.46
C GLN A 65 -13.85 -3.03 30.90
N GLN A 66 -12.72 -3.76 30.97
CA GLN A 66 -12.69 -5.20 31.30
C GLN A 66 -13.66 -6.02 30.41
N SER A 67 -13.84 -5.58 29.17
CA SER A 67 -14.78 -6.15 28.20
C SER A 67 -14.07 -6.44 26.90
N LEU A 68 -14.48 -7.51 26.21
CA LEU A 68 -13.95 -7.91 24.91
C LEU A 68 -14.71 -7.27 23.73
N ILE A 69 -15.82 -6.57 23.99
CA ILE A 69 -16.58 -5.87 22.95
C ILE A 69 -15.73 -4.89 22.12
N PRO A 70 -14.80 -4.10 22.71
CA PRO A 70 -13.91 -3.24 21.94
C PRO A 70 -13.02 -4.00 20.94
N ILE A 71 -12.70 -5.28 21.18
CA ILE A 71 -11.95 -6.11 20.22
C ILE A 71 -12.77 -6.35 18.95
N LEU A 72 -14.07 -6.57 19.08
CA LEU A 72 -14.93 -6.77 17.92
C LEU A 72 -15.02 -5.50 17.06
N TYR A 73 -15.13 -4.34 17.70
CA TYR A 73 -15.04 -3.05 17.01
C TYR A 73 -13.67 -2.81 16.38
N LEU A 74 -12.58 -3.18 17.08
CA LEU A 74 -11.23 -3.11 16.54
C LEU A 74 -11.11 -3.89 15.24
N ILE A 75 -11.61 -5.13 15.18
CA ILE A 75 -11.56 -5.95 13.94
C ILE A 75 -12.26 -5.22 12.78
N VAL A 76 -13.46 -4.67 13.02
CA VAL A 76 -14.20 -3.94 11.98
C VAL A 76 -13.46 -2.70 11.51
N VAL A 77 -12.97 -1.88 12.45
CA VAL A 77 -12.19 -0.67 12.15
C VAL A 77 -10.89 -1.00 11.41
N TRP A 78 -10.22 -2.09 11.81
CA TRP A 78 -8.99 -2.56 11.20
C TRP A 78 -9.19 -2.99 9.75
N LEU A 79 -10.27 -3.72 9.46
CA LEU A 79 -10.60 -4.13 8.09
C LEU A 79 -10.92 -2.94 7.19
N ILE A 80 -11.60 -1.92 7.73
CA ILE A 80 -11.87 -0.67 6.99
C ILE A 80 -10.55 0.05 6.69
N LEU A 81 -9.67 0.19 7.68
CA LEU A 81 -8.34 0.78 7.50
C LEU A 81 -7.51 0.02 6.45
N ASP A 82 -7.54 -1.32 6.47
CA ASP A 82 -6.79 -2.14 5.52
C ASP A 82 -7.34 -1.98 4.10
N PHE A 83 -8.67 -1.99 3.96
CA PHE A 83 -9.32 -1.70 2.69
C PHE A 83 -8.93 -0.33 2.14
N LEU A 84 -9.03 0.71 2.98
CA LEU A 84 -8.66 2.08 2.58
C LEU A 84 -7.18 2.17 2.22
N ASN A 85 -6.30 1.56 3.01
CA ASN A 85 -4.87 1.53 2.74
C ASN A 85 -4.60 0.94 1.35
N VAL A 86 -5.09 -0.27 1.06
CA VAL A 86 -4.83 -0.95 -0.21
C VAL A 86 -5.43 -0.21 -1.42
N HIS A 87 -6.62 0.39 -1.25
CA HIS A 87 -7.28 1.09 -2.36
C HIS A 87 -6.66 2.45 -2.65
N TYR A 88 -6.45 3.27 -1.63
CA TYR A 88 -6.03 4.67 -1.75
C TYR A 88 -4.50 4.86 -1.75
N MET A 89 -3.71 3.83 -1.43
CA MET A 89 -2.25 3.95 -1.48
C MET A 89 -1.77 4.28 -2.90
N ALA A 90 -1.23 5.49 -3.05
CA ALA A 90 -0.58 5.92 -4.26
C ALA A 90 0.79 5.23 -4.40
N LEU A 91 1.12 4.81 -5.62
CA LEU A 91 2.41 4.22 -5.96
C LEU A 91 3.42 5.34 -6.25
N SER A 92 4.63 5.22 -5.69
CA SER A 92 5.76 6.12 -5.93
C SER A 92 6.96 5.36 -6.49
N ILE A 93 7.79 6.08 -7.25
CA ILE A 93 9.03 5.53 -7.81
C ILE A 93 10.14 5.73 -6.77
N VAL A 94 10.75 4.64 -6.31
CA VAL A 94 11.90 4.67 -5.39
C VAL A 94 13.20 4.78 -6.17
N LYS A 95 13.31 3.98 -7.24
CA LYS A 95 14.48 3.96 -8.11
C LYS A 95 14.05 3.79 -9.55
N SER A 96 14.52 4.67 -10.42
CA SER A 96 14.42 4.51 -11.86
C SER A 96 15.36 3.38 -12.32
N GLY A 97 14.80 2.33 -12.89
CA GLY A 97 15.57 1.33 -13.66
C GLY A 97 16.07 1.91 -14.99
N PRO A 98 17.05 1.30 -15.66
CA PRO A 98 17.36 1.65 -17.03
C PRO A 98 16.12 1.40 -17.91
N PRO A 99 15.73 2.32 -18.81
CA PRO A 99 14.66 2.04 -19.75
C PRO A 99 15.10 0.86 -20.64
N ARG A 100 14.39 -0.26 -20.60
CA ARG A 100 14.47 -1.23 -21.70
C ARG A 100 13.71 -0.59 -22.86
N SER A 101 14.45 -0.20 -23.88
CA SER A 101 13.95 0.38 -25.11
C SER A 101 12.66 -0.28 -25.59
N LYS A 102 11.63 0.53 -25.82
CA LYS A 102 11.05 0.51 -27.16
C LYS A 102 11.39 1.87 -27.78
N GLU A 103 12.14 1.79 -28.87
CA GLU A 103 12.32 2.80 -29.90
C GLU A 103 10.97 3.51 -30.21
N PRO A 104 10.98 4.76 -30.72
CA PRO A 104 9.81 5.61 -30.82
C PRO A 104 8.80 5.01 -31.81
N ALA A 105 7.52 5.05 -31.45
CA ALA A 105 6.47 4.97 -32.46
C ALA A 105 6.33 6.38 -33.07
N ASP A 106 7.11 6.60 -34.11
CA ASP A 106 6.93 7.67 -35.08
C ASP A 106 5.80 7.24 -36.05
N SER A 107 4.73 8.04 -36.16
CA SER A 107 3.77 8.12 -37.30
C SER A 107 2.68 9.16 -36.99
#